data_AF-A0A925PI17-F1
#
_entry.id   AF-A0A925PI17-F1
#
_cell.length_a   1.000
_cell.length_b   1.000
_cell.length_c   1.000
_cell.angle_alpha   90.00
_cell.angle_beta   90.00
_cell.angle_gamma   90.00
#
_symmetry.space_group_name_H-M   'P 1'
#
loop_
_entity.id
_entity.type
_entity.pdbx_description
1 polymer ?
#
loop_
_entity_poly.entity_id
_entity_poly.type
_entity_poly.pdbx_seq_one_letter_code
_entity_poly.pdbx_strand_id
1 'polypeptide(L)' 'RYADHHDYTMAEMQEIMQRGVDEKAYALVTTEKDAVKIPAEFIHSERPLPLYVLSIAVHFTEGYEDLMGLIKSVTTKNK' A
#
# COMPACT_ATOMS: atom_id res chain seq x y z
N ARG A 1 8.74 11.32 7.35
CA ARG A 1 7.27 11.15 7.33
C ARG A 1 6.79 11.89 6.10
N TYR A 2 6.08 11.22 5.19
CA TYR A 2 5.63 11.79 3.91
C TYR A 2 4.22 12.38 4.05
N ALA A 3 3.89 13.34 3.19
CA ALA A 3 2.55 13.93 3.14
C ALA A 3 1.54 12.90 2.60
N ASP A 4 0.26 13.12 2.91
CA ASP A 4 -0.77 12.31 2.29
C ASP A 4 -0.79 12.55 0.76
N HIS A 5 -0.88 11.49 -0.03
CA HIS A 5 -0.79 11.50 -1.51
C HIS A 5 0.58 11.84 -2.09
N HIS A 6 1.66 11.60 -1.36
CA HIS A 6 3.00 11.79 -1.91
C HIS A 6 3.28 10.83 -3.08
N ASP A 7 3.65 11.38 -4.24
CA ASP A 7 4.11 10.62 -5.39
C ASP A 7 5.63 10.46 -5.30
N TYR A 8 6.11 9.22 -5.22
CA TYR A 8 7.53 8.94 -5.06
C TYR A 8 8.23 9.00 -6.41
N THR A 9 9.29 9.79 -6.51
CA THR A 9 10.16 9.78 -7.69
C THR A 9 11.15 8.61 -7.64
N MET A 10 11.70 8.23 -8.80
CA MET A 10 12.77 7.22 -8.86
C MET A 10 13.99 7.61 -7.98
N ALA A 11 14.35 8.90 -7.98
CA ALA A 11 15.49 9.40 -7.22
C ALA A 11 15.26 9.28 -5.71
N GLU A 12 14.06 9.63 -5.24
CA GLU A 12 13.70 9.47 -3.82
C GLU A 12 13.70 8.00 -3.40
N MET A 13 13.16 7.10 -4.24
CA MET A 13 13.17 5.67 -3.92
C MET A 13 14.58 5.09 -3.86
N GLN A 14 15.48 5.54 -4.74
CA GLN A 14 16.90 5.18 -4.69
C GLN A 14 17.58 5.71 -3.42
N GLU A 15 17.28 6.93 -3.02
CA GLU A 15 17.82 7.52 -1.78
C GLU A 15 17.34 6.75 -0.54
N ILE A 16 16.04 6.43 -0.45
CA ILE A 16 15.47 5.64 0.64
C ILE A 16 16.13 4.25 0.70
N MET A 17 16.33 3.62 -0.45
CA MET A 17 17.03 2.33 -0.55
C MET A 17 18.46 2.41 -0.06
N GLN A 18 19.21 3.40 -0.53
CA GLN A 18 20.62 3.57 -0.16
C GLN A 18 20.76 3.81 1.34
N ARG A 19 19.91 4.67 1.91
CA ARG A 19 19.87 4.91 3.36
C ARG A 19 19.57 3.63 4.14
N GLY A 20 18.63 2.81 3.67
CA GLY A 20 18.35 1.51 4.28
C GLY A 20 19.57 0.59 4.28
N VAL A 21 20.32 0.55 3.17
CA VAL A 21 21.56 -0.23 3.06
C VAL A 21 22.63 0.30 4.03
N ASP A 22 22.84 1.62 4.05
CA ASP A 22 23.83 2.27 4.89
C ASP A 22 23.55 2.07 6.40
N GLU A 23 22.27 2.09 6.76
CA GLU A 23 21.79 1.81 8.12
C GLU A 23 21.73 0.30 8.44
N LYS A 24 22.11 -0.56 7.50
CA LYS A 24 22.06 -2.04 7.63
C LYS A 24 20.66 -2.56 7.96
N ALA A 25 19.64 -1.92 7.42
CA ALA A 25 18.27 -2.41 7.49
C ALA A 25 18.17 -3.77 6.78
N TYR A 26 17.28 -4.63 7.27
CA TYR A 26 17.01 -5.93 6.64
C TYR A 26 16.00 -5.82 5.50
N ALA A 27 15.12 -4.81 5.55
CA ALA A 27 14.06 -4.60 4.58
C ALA A 27 13.53 -3.17 4.66
N LEU A 28 12.91 -2.73 3.57
CA LEU A 28 12.00 -1.60 3.56
C LEU A 28 10.57 -2.12 3.72
N VAL A 29 9.73 -1.42 4.48
CA VAL A 29 8.32 -1.75 4.64
C VAL A 29 7.48 -0.51 4.37
N THR A 30 6.44 -0.67 3.56
CA THR A 30 5.50 0.42 3.21
C THR A 30 4.06 -0.06 3.26
N THR A 31 3.10 0.85 3.12
CA THR A 31 1.67 0.52 3.05
C THR A 31 1.23 0.26 1.61
N GLU A 32 0.11 -0.44 1.40
CA GLU A 32 -0.48 -0.60 0.06
C GLU A 32 -0.77 0.75 -0.62
N LYS A 33 -1.19 1.76 0.16
CA LYS A 33 -1.49 3.10 -0.35
C LYS A 33 -0.25 3.81 -0.90
N ASP A 34 0.89 3.69 -0.21
CA ASP A 34 2.14 4.27 -0.70
C ASP A 34 2.73 3.45 -1.86
N ALA A 35 2.57 2.12 -1.83
CA ALA A 35 3.09 1.23 -2.86
C ALA A 35 2.52 1.54 -4.25
N VAL A 36 1.25 1.94 -4.36
CA VAL A 36 0.64 2.33 -5.65
C VAL A 36 1.22 3.62 -6.24
N LYS A 37 2.01 4.36 -5.46
CA LYS A 37 2.68 5.61 -5.87
C LYS A 37 4.16 5.41 -6.18
N ILE A 38 4.69 4.21 -5.98
CA ILE A 38 6.09 3.89 -6.31
C ILE A 38 6.19 3.60 -7.82
N PRO A 39 7.21 4.14 -8.52
CA PRO A 39 7.40 3.85 -9.94
C PRO A 39 7.53 2.35 -10.19
N ALA A 40 6.82 1.84 -11.20
CA ALA A 40 6.82 0.42 -11.53
C ALA A 40 8.23 -0.08 -11.86
N GLU A 41 9.06 0.75 -12.50
CA GLU A 41 10.44 0.44 -12.84
C GLU A 41 11.27 0.15 -11.59
N PHE A 42 11.04 0.89 -10.50
CA PHE A 42 11.68 0.62 -9.21
C PHE A 42 11.24 -0.72 -8.62
N ILE A 43 9.96 -1.08 -8.75
CA ILE A 43 9.39 -2.33 -8.24
C ILE A 43 9.89 -3.56 -9.00
N HIS A 44 10.24 -3.41 -10.28
CA HIS A 44 10.75 -4.51 -11.11
C HIS A 44 12.28 -4.53 -11.22
N SER A 45 12.99 -3.55 -10.67
CA SER A 45 14.45 -3.56 -10.66
C SER A 45 15.00 -4.56 -9.65
N GLU A 46 16.24 -5.00 -9.87
CA GLU A 46 17.02 -5.61 -8.79
C GLU A 46 17.24 -4.57 -7.68
N ARG A 47 17.11 -5.00 -6.43
CA ARG A 47 17.25 -4.14 -5.25
C ARG A 47 18.08 -4.84 -4.19
N PRO A 48 18.95 -4.11 -3.47
CA PRO A 48 19.80 -4.68 -2.42
C PRO A 48 19.00 -5.07 -1.17
N LEU A 49 17.87 -4.40 -0.91
CA LEU A 49 16.94 -4.75 0.16
C LEU A 49 15.56 -5.14 -0.41
N PRO A 50 14.88 -6.12 0.20
CA PRO A 50 13.49 -6.38 -0.12
C PRO A 50 12.61 -5.20 0.31
N LEU A 51 11.58 -4.93 -0.48
CA LEU A 51 10.50 -3.99 -0.15
C LEU A 51 9.23 -4.79 0.11
N TYR A 52 8.72 -4.74 1.33
CA TYR A 52 7.45 -5.35 1.70
C TYR A 52 6.33 -4.33 1.73
N VAL A 53 5.16 -4.76 1.27
CA VAL A 53 3.93 -3.99 1.33
C VAL A 53 3.04 -4.62 2.39
N LEU A 54 2.74 -3.86 3.45
CA LEU A 54 1.86 -4.30 4.52
C LEU A 54 0.40 -4.08 4.09
N SER A 55 -0.31 -5.19 3.88
CA SER A 55 -1.75 -5.20 3.65
C SER A 55 -2.48 -5.22 4.99
N ILE A 56 -3.52 -4.40 5.11
CA ILE A 56 -4.36 -4.32 6.30
C ILE A 56 -5.76 -4.78 5.91
N ALA A 57 -6.23 -5.85 6.53
CA ALA A 57 -7.60 -6.33 6.37
C ALA A 57 -8.50 -5.71 7.44
N VAL A 58 -9.69 -5.27 7.02
CA VAL A 58 -10.78 -4.91 7.94
C VAL A 58 -11.73 -6.09 8.01
N HIS A 59 -12.04 -6.52 9.24
CA HIS A 59 -12.98 -7.60 9.49
C HIS A 59 -14.18 -7.07 10.27
N PHE A 60 -15.38 -7.38 9.81
CA PHE A 60 -16.62 -7.10 10.54
C PHE A 60 -16.77 -8.11 11.66
N THR A 61 -16.79 -7.65 12.90
CA THR A 61 -17.06 -8.52 14.06
C THR A 61 -18.55 -8.87 14.16
N GLU A 62 -19.43 -7.95 13.76
CA GLU A 62 -20.89 -8.09 13.76
C GLU A 62 -21.50 -7.21 12.65
N GLY A 63 -22.78 -7.42 12.32
CA GLY A 63 -23.55 -6.55 11.41
C GLY A 63 -23.20 -6.65 9.92
N TYR A 64 -22.33 -7.58 9.52
CA TYR A 64 -21.94 -7.79 8.11
C TYR A 64 -23.15 -8.12 7.22
N GLU A 65 -23.97 -9.11 7.63
CA GLU A 65 -25.14 -9.54 6.85
C GLU A 65 -26.19 -8.42 6.74
N ASP A 66 -26.41 -7.65 7.81
CA ASP A 66 -27.34 -6.52 7.81
C ASP A 66 -26.90 -5.43 6.83
N LEU A 67 -25.61 -5.06 6.86
CA LEU A 67 -25.03 -4.08 5.95
C LEU A 67 -25.15 -4.56 4.49
N MET A 68 -24.78 -5.81 4.21
CA MET A 68 -24.87 -6.38 2.87
C MET A 68 -26.32 -6.49 2.38
N GLY A 69 -27.27 -6.80 3.28
CA GLY A 69 -28.70 -6.78 3.01
C GLY A 69 -29.19 -5.38 2.61
N LEU A 70 -28.77 -4.34 3.35
CA LEU A 70 -29.08 -2.95 3.03
C LEU A 70 -28.53 -2.56 1.65
N ILE A 71 -27.25 -2.83 1.38
CA ILE A 71 -26.61 -2.56 0.08
C ILE A 71 -27.35 -3.25 -1.06
N LYS A 72 -27.74 -4.51 -0.87
CA LYS A 72 -28.53 -5.27 -1.87
C LYS A 72 -29.88 -4.62 -2.13
N SER A 73 -30.57 -4.19 -1.08
CA SER A 73 -31.91 -3.60 -1.18
C SER A 73 -31.94 -2.30 -2.00
N VAL A 74 -30.90 -1.48 -1.90
CA VAL A 74 -30.81 -0.21 -2.66
C VAL A 74 -30.32 -0.42 -4.09
N THR A 75 -29.48 -1.42 -4.34
CA THR A 75 -28.95 -1.71 -5.68
C THR A 75 -29.94 -2.47 -6.57
N THR A 76 -30.85 -3.25 -5.99
CA THR A 76 -31.90 -3.95 -6.77
C THR A 76 -33.15 -3.11 -7.05
N LYS A 77 -33.42 -2.05 -6.28
CA LYS A 77 -34.57 -1.15 -6.53
C LYS A 77 -34.40 -0.20 -7.72
N ASN A 78 -33.20 -0.10 -8.29
CA ASN A 78 -32.90 0.75 -9.46
C ASN A 78 -32.87 -0.02 -10.80
N LYS A 79 -33.54 -1.18 -10.87
CA LYS A 79 -33.89 -1.88 -12.11
C LYS A 79 -35.40 -2.01 -12.20
#